data_AF-A0AAV7QPL6-F1
#
_entry.id   AF-A0AAV7QPL6-F1
#
_cell.length_a   1.000
_cell.length_b   1.000
_cell.length_c   1.000
_cell.angle_alpha   90.00
_cell.angle_beta   90.00
_cell.angle_gamma   90.00
#
_symmetry.space_group_name_H-M   'P 1'
#
loop_
_entity.id
_entity.type
_entity.pdbx_description
1 polymer ?
#
loop_
_entity_poly.entity_id
_entity_poly.type
_entity_poly.pdbx_seq_one_letter_code
_entity_poly.pdbx_strand_id
1 'polypeptide(L)'
;MSLLLHCLGAEGQEVFENLPELSAEDASELNEFEICIKKLDLHYLPKVSTVLERYHFGKRVQHPGESVEEYIMVLRKLASSCSFGSNKEERLRDQFMLGCSIEKARESFWNKDNPSLSEVIVIAKMHEHSSACVEEIKRTNSTEREYDVHLVSQRKNKEERVNSQKMVKENSKANKEKDNFQGRCYRCGEFGHYANFKGCVGWKASCKKCGKKAHVTFCCRRADIKKKKVQEISLVDEDLPD
;
A
#
# COMPACT_ATOMS: atom_id res chain seq x y z
N MET A 1 52.90 -30.78 14.39
CA MET A 1 53.07 -31.00 12.94
C MET A 1 53.10 -32.49 12.56
N SER A 2 54.04 -33.29 13.06
CA SER A 2 54.29 -34.69 12.64
C SER A 2 53.05 -35.61 12.64
N LEU A 3 52.20 -35.57 13.67
CA LEU A 3 50.97 -36.39 13.73
C LEU A 3 49.94 -36.01 12.66
N LEU A 4 49.77 -34.71 12.38
CA LEU A 4 48.83 -34.22 11.36
C LEU A 4 49.24 -34.68 9.95
N LEU A 5 50.53 -34.49 9.62
CA LEU A 5 51.09 -34.93 8.34
C LEU A 5 51.01 -36.46 8.18
N HIS A 6 51.21 -37.21 9.27
CA HIS A 6 51.01 -38.65 9.25
C HIS A 6 49.55 -39.04 8.97
N CYS A 7 48.58 -38.36 9.59
CA CYS A 7 47.15 -38.60 9.35
C CYS A 7 46.67 -38.21 7.94
N LEU A 8 47.36 -37.30 7.25
CA LEU A 8 47.08 -36.91 5.86
C LEU A 8 47.45 -38.00 4.83
N GLY A 9 48.26 -38.99 5.22
CA GLY A 9 48.74 -40.05 4.33
C GLY A 9 49.80 -39.58 3.33
N ALA A 10 50.32 -40.50 2.52
CA ALA A 10 51.42 -40.22 1.59
C ALA A 10 51.06 -39.15 0.54
N GLU A 11 49.86 -39.23 -0.04
CA GLU A 11 49.38 -38.24 -1.02
C GLU A 11 49.22 -36.85 -0.39
N GLY A 12 48.70 -36.77 0.85
CA GLY A 12 48.54 -35.49 1.55
C GLY A 12 49.86 -34.86 2.00
N GLN A 13 50.88 -35.67 2.30
CA GLN A 13 52.24 -35.21 2.57
C GLN A 13 52.90 -34.64 1.32
N GLU A 14 52.78 -35.34 0.18
CA GLU A 14 53.31 -34.87 -1.10
C GLU A 14 52.68 -33.53 -1.51
N VAL A 15 51.37 -33.38 -1.34
CA VAL A 15 50.71 -32.08 -1.58
C VAL A 15 51.24 -31.01 -0.64
N PHE A 16 51.37 -31.30 0.66
CA PHE A 16 51.84 -30.34 1.66
C PHE A 16 53.26 -29.82 1.38
N GLU A 17 54.18 -30.70 0.99
CA GLU A 17 55.57 -30.35 0.64
C GLU A 17 55.66 -29.43 -0.57
N ASN A 18 54.71 -29.54 -1.49
CA ASN A 18 54.63 -28.71 -2.70
C ASN A 18 53.87 -27.39 -2.48
N LEU A 19 53.34 -27.11 -1.29
CA LEU A 19 52.63 -25.87 -1.00
C LEU A 19 53.58 -24.66 -0.87
N PRO A 20 53.15 -23.47 -1.34
CA PRO A 20 53.92 -22.23 -1.14
C PRO A 20 54.24 -21.98 0.33
N GLU A 21 55.41 -21.41 0.61
CA GLU A 21 55.71 -20.91 1.95
C GLU A 21 54.85 -19.68 2.30
N LEU A 22 54.50 -19.56 3.58
CA LEU A 22 53.87 -18.36 4.11
C LEU A 22 54.90 -17.23 4.10
N SER A 23 54.45 -15.97 3.95
CA SER A 23 55.36 -14.84 4.10
C SER A 23 55.88 -14.75 5.54
N ALA A 24 57.03 -14.09 5.73
CA ALA A 24 57.62 -13.94 7.06
C ALA A 24 56.68 -13.23 8.03
N GLU A 25 55.89 -12.27 7.54
CA GLU A 25 54.87 -11.58 8.33
C GLU A 25 53.75 -12.54 8.75
N ASP A 26 53.29 -13.37 7.82
CA ASP A 26 52.20 -14.33 8.04
C ASP A 26 52.55 -15.50 8.96
N ALA A 27 53.83 -15.81 9.11
CA ALA A 27 54.37 -16.88 9.94
C ALA A 27 54.94 -16.39 11.29
N SER A 28 55.20 -15.09 11.43
CA SER A 28 55.92 -14.51 12.59
C SER A 28 55.31 -14.80 13.96
N GLU A 29 53.98 -14.95 14.03
CA GLU A 29 53.24 -15.20 15.27
C GLU A 29 52.70 -16.64 15.38
N LEU A 30 52.99 -17.51 14.40
CA LEU A 30 52.40 -18.85 14.32
C LEU A 30 53.42 -19.93 14.69
N ASN A 31 52.95 -20.94 15.42
CA ASN A 31 53.74 -22.14 15.63
C ASN A 31 53.73 -23.06 14.40
N GLU A 32 54.64 -24.04 14.37
CA GLU A 32 54.79 -24.97 13.24
C GLU A 32 53.50 -25.72 12.87
N PHE A 33 52.67 -26.05 13.85
CA PHE A 33 51.37 -26.70 13.60
C PHE A 33 50.36 -25.74 12.97
N GLU A 34 50.28 -24.50 13.45
CA GLU A 34 49.42 -23.44 12.91
C GLU A 34 49.82 -23.04 11.50
N ILE A 35 51.13 -23.00 11.22
CA ILE A 35 51.67 -22.81 9.87
C ILE A 35 51.18 -23.93 8.94
N CYS A 36 51.18 -25.18 9.40
CA CYS A 36 50.69 -26.31 8.59
C CYS A 36 49.20 -26.17 8.27
N ILE A 37 48.38 -25.88 9.28
CA ILE A 37 46.94 -25.68 9.10
C ILE A 37 46.67 -24.52 8.14
N LYS A 38 47.35 -23.37 8.32
CA LYS A 38 47.17 -22.18 7.46
C LYS A 38 47.58 -22.44 6.02
N LYS A 39 48.66 -23.19 5.77
CA LYS A 39 49.04 -23.64 4.40
C LYS A 39 47.97 -24.52 3.78
N LEU A 40 47.48 -25.52 4.52
CA LEU A 40 46.43 -26.42 4.05
C LEU A 40 45.12 -25.68 3.78
N ASP A 41 44.73 -24.76 4.67
CA ASP A 41 43.54 -23.92 4.50
C ASP A 41 43.65 -23.05 3.25
N LEU A 42 44.79 -22.41 3.00
CA LEU A 42 45.01 -21.62 1.79
C LEU A 42 44.92 -22.45 0.49
N HIS A 43 45.32 -23.72 0.55
CA HIS A 43 45.31 -24.61 -0.60
C HIS A 43 43.94 -25.23 -0.87
N TYR A 44 43.26 -25.69 0.18
CA TYR A 44 42.02 -26.48 0.06
C TYR A 44 40.75 -25.66 0.24
N LEU A 45 40.80 -24.53 0.96
CA LEU A 45 39.64 -23.65 1.04
C LEU A 45 39.68 -22.70 -0.15
N PRO A 46 38.63 -22.65 -0.99
CA PRO A 46 38.51 -21.59 -1.96
C PRO A 46 38.54 -20.26 -1.20
N LYS A 47 39.47 -19.37 -1.58
CA LYS A 47 39.53 -18.02 -1.01
C LYS A 47 38.16 -17.39 -1.25
N VAL A 48 37.34 -17.32 -0.21
CA VAL A 48 36.01 -16.72 -0.28
C VAL A 48 36.23 -15.32 -0.81
N SER A 49 35.78 -15.07 -2.04
CA SER A 49 36.00 -13.80 -2.68
C SER A 49 35.16 -12.78 -1.95
N THR A 50 35.79 -12.01 -1.09
CA THR A 50 35.14 -10.93 -0.35
C THR A 50 34.41 -9.97 -1.30
N VAL A 51 34.89 -9.84 -2.54
CA VAL A 51 34.23 -9.10 -3.62
C VAL A 51 32.90 -9.75 -4.03
N LEU A 52 32.87 -11.08 -4.23
CA LEU A 52 31.63 -11.80 -4.55
C LEU A 52 30.64 -11.78 -3.39
N GLU A 53 31.11 -11.98 -2.15
CA GLU A 53 30.25 -11.91 -0.96
C GLU A 53 29.62 -10.52 -0.81
N ARG A 54 30.41 -9.46 -0.99
CA ARG A 54 29.90 -8.07 -0.98
C ARG A 54 28.93 -7.80 -2.12
N TYR A 55 29.15 -8.40 -3.29
CA TYR A 55 28.19 -8.33 -4.39
C TYR A 55 26.87 -9.02 -4.04
N HIS A 56 26.90 -10.21 -3.46
CA HIS A 56 25.70 -10.92 -2.99
C HIS A 56 24.97 -10.14 -1.91
N PHE A 57 25.70 -9.58 -0.94
CA PHE A 57 25.17 -8.69 0.08
C PHE A 57 24.49 -7.46 -0.53
N GLY A 58 25.18 -6.76 -1.44
CA GLY A 58 24.67 -5.53 -2.07
C GLY A 58 23.46 -5.77 -2.99
N LYS A 59 23.35 -6.95 -3.60
CA LYS A 59 22.18 -7.33 -4.40
C LYS A 59 20.98 -7.78 -3.60
N ARG A 60 21.15 -8.03 -2.30
CA ARG A 60 20.09 -8.58 -1.47
C ARG A 60 19.03 -7.52 -1.17
N VAL A 61 17.80 -7.77 -1.60
CA VAL A 61 16.60 -6.96 -1.30
C VAL A 61 15.52 -7.85 -0.71
N GLN A 62 14.69 -7.31 0.18
CA GLN A 62 13.61 -8.05 0.85
C GLN A 62 12.69 -8.69 -0.19
N HIS A 63 12.51 -10.01 -0.09
CA HIS A 63 11.67 -10.75 -1.04
C HIS A 63 10.18 -10.54 -0.76
N PRO A 64 9.29 -10.71 -1.75
CA PRO A 64 7.85 -10.66 -1.52
C PRO A 64 7.42 -11.70 -0.48
N GLY A 65 6.69 -11.26 0.54
CA GLY A 65 6.23 -12.12 1.64
C GLY A 65 7.29 -12.44 2.70
N GLU A 66 8.53 -12.01 2.51
CA GLU A 66 9.57 -12.14 3.54
C GLU A 66 9.35 -11.11 4.65
N SER A 67 9.38 -11.58 5.90
CA SER A 67 9.26 -10.69 7.06
C SER A 67 10.50 -9.84 7.29
N VAL A 68 10.34 -8.74 8.03
CA VAL A 68 11.45 -7.86 8.41
C VAL A 68 12.52 -8.62 9.19
N GLU A 69 12.13 -9.55 10.07
CA GLU A 69 13.06 -10.34 10.89
C GLU A 69 13.89 -11.32 10.04
N GLU A 70 13.24 -12.01 9.11
CA GLU A 70 13.93 -12.92 8.18
C GLU A 70 14.93 -12.15 7.31
N TYR A 71 14.51 -11.00 6.80
CA TYR A 71 15.36 -10.17 5.95
C TYR A 71 16.65 -9.74 6.67
N ILE A 72 16.54 -9.19 7.88
CA ILE A 72 17.72 -8.76 8.64
C ILE A 72 18.60 -9.94 9.05
N MET A 73 18.01 -11.10 9.37
CA MET A 73 18.76 -12.32 9.67
C MET A 73 19.61 -12.76 8.48
N VAL A 74 19.05 -12.77 7.27
CA VAL A 74 19.78 -13.12 6.04
C VAL A 74 20.88 -12.11 5.74
N LEU A 75 20.61 -10.81 5.89
CA LEU A 75 21.64 -9.78 5.73
C LEU A 75 22.80 -9.96 6.71
N ARG A 76 22.52 -10.26 7.98
CA ARG A 76 23.54 -10.53 9.00
C ARG A 76 24.39 -11.74 8.65
N LYS A 77 23.76 -12.79 8.09
CA LYS A 77 24.46 -13.99 7.61
C LYS A 77 25.40 -13.64 6.46
N LEU A 78 24.93 -12.94 5.43
CA LEU A 78 25.76 -12.52 4.29
C LEU A 78 26.89 -11.56 4.70
N ALA A 79 26.63 -10.66 5.65
CA ALA A 79 27.64 -9.73 6.15
C ALA A 79 28.79 -10.43 6.91
N SER A 80 28.62 -11.68 7.37
CA SER A 80 29.66 -12.40 8.13
C SER A 80 30.89 -12.75 7.30
N SER A 81 30.72 -13.01 6.01
CA SER A 81 31.78 -13.35 5.04
C SER A 81 32.33 -12.13 4.27
N CYS A 82 31.74 -10.94 4.46
CA CYS A 82 32.07 -9.73 3.71
C CYS A 82 33.30 -8.95 4.20
N SER A 83 33.87 -9.34 5.35
CA SER A 83 35.01 -8.64 6.00
C SER A 83 34.80 -7.13 6.12
N PHE A 84 33.66 -6.69 6.67
CA PHE A 84 33.35 -5.25 6.82
C PHE A 84 34.08 -4.55 7.97
N GLY A 85 34.67 -5.30 8.91
CA GLY A 85 35.37 -4.74 10.07
C GLY A 85 34.43 -3.89 10.94
N SER A 86 34.93 -2.73 11.38
CA SER A 86 34.20 -1.77 12.22
C SER A 86 32.91 -1.25 11.59
N ASN A 87 32.82 -1.22 10.26
CA ASN A 87 31.70 -0.60 9.56
C ASN A 87 30.55 -1.59 9.29
N LYS A 88 30.59 -2.79 9.88
CA LYS A 88 29.59 -3.85 9.65
C LYS A 88 28.17 -3.37 9.95
N GLU A 89 27.98 -2.62 11.03
CA GLU A 89 26.67 -2.16 11.45
C GLU A 89 26.09 -1.08 10.52
N GLU A 90 26.92 -0.15 10.07
CA GLU A 90 26.56 0.87 9.06
C GLU A 90 26.19 0.20 7.73
N ARG A 91 27.00 -0.77 7.27
CA ARG A 91 26.72 -1.50 6.03
C ARG A 91 25.41 -2.27 6.09
N LEU A 92 25.13 -2.92 7.22
CA LEU A 92 23.86 -3.60 7.45
C LEU A 92 22.69 -2.62 7.43
N ARG A 93 22.83 -1.46 8.08
CA ARG A 93 21.81 -0.43 8.09
C ARG A 93 21.51 0.06 6.68
N ASP A 94 22.54 0.45 5.94
CA ASP A 94 22.39 1.02 4.61
C ASP A 94 21.73 0.02 3.66
N GLN A 95 22.19 -1.24 3.66
CA GLN A 95 21.60 -2.29 2.84
C GLN A 95 20.16 -2.62 3.25
N PHE A 96 19.87 -2.61 4.56
CA PHE A 96 18.52 -2.83 5.06
C PHE A 96 17.57 -1.72 4.58
N MET A 97 17.97 -0.44 4.72
CA MET A 97 17.18 0.70 4.26
C MET A 97 16.94 0.67 2.73
N LEU A 98 17.97 0.33 1.96
CA LEU A 98 17.89 0.26 0.49
C LEU A 98 16.99 -0.88 0.01
N GLY A 99 17.11 -2.06 0.62
CA GLY A 99 16.39 -3.26 0.19
C GLY A 99 15.07 -3.52 0.89
N CYS A 100 14.63 -2.68 1.83
CA CYS A 100 13.34 -2.84 2.51
C CYS A 100 12.17 -2.68 1.52
N SER A 101 11.22 -3.60 1.54
CA SER A 101 10.06 -3.60 0.63
C SER A 101 8.94 -2.65 1.08
N ILE A 102 8.92 -2.28 2.37
CA ILE A 102 7.85 -1.49 2.97
C ILE A 102 8.07 0.00 2.68
N GLU A 103 7.29 0.57 1.75
CA GLU A 103 7.43 1.96 1.29
C GLU A 103 7.32 2.99 2.42
N LYS A 104 6.30 2.89 3.27
CA LYS A 104 6.11 3.80 4.42
C LYS A 104 7.26 3.74 5.43
N ALA A 105 7.89 2.57 5.58
CA ALA A 105 9.07 2.43 6.41
C ALA A 105 10.25 3.18 5.79
N ARG A 106 10.46 3.04 4.47
CA ARG A 106 11.51 3.77 3.74
C ARG A 106 11.36 5.28 3.84
N GLU A 107 10.15 5.82 3.67
CA GLU A 107 9.86 7.24 3.92
C GLU A 107 10.26 7.67 5.33
N SER A 108 9.93 6.85 6.33
CA SER A 108 10.29 7.13 7.73
C SER A 108 11.80 7.08 7.98
N PHE A 109 12.53 6.22 7.26
CA PHE A 109 13.98 6.13 7.36
C PHE A 109 14.66 7.41 6.86
N TRP A 110 14.22 7.95 5.71
CA TRP A 110 14.82 9.13 5.08
C TRP A 110 14.52 10.44 5.81
N ASN A 111 13.45 10.46 6.62
CA ASN A 111 13.11 11.62 7.46
C ASN A 111 13.92 11.70 8.76
N LYS A 112 14.70 10.68 9.10
CA LYS A 112 15.59 10.70 10.27
C LYS A 112 17.01 11.11 9.88
N ASP A 113 17.63 11.91 10.73
CA ASP A 113 19.05 12.22 10.62
C ASP A 113 19.88 11.06 11.19
N ASN A 114 20.67 10.41 10.33
CA ASN A 114 21.58 9.31 10.64
C ASN A 114 21.04 8.23 11.62
N PRO A 115 19.94 7.52 11.29
CA PRO A 115 19.41 6.49 12.19
C PRO A 115 20.39 5.32 12.37
N SER A 116 20.32 4.65 13.50
CA SER A 116 21.06 3.40 13.76
C SER A 116 20.36 2.18 13.13
N LEU A 117 21.09 1.05 13.03
CA LEU A 117 20.53 -0.21 12.52
C LEU A 117 19.31 -0.66 13.35
N SER A 118 19.40 -0.58 14.67
CA SER A 118 18.32 -0.98 15.57
C SER A 118 17.07 -0.13 15.35
N GLU A 119 17.24 1.19 15.18
CA GLU A 119 16.12 2.10 14.92
C GLU A 119 15.40 1.81 13.61
N VAL A 120 16.13 1.57 12.51
CA VAL A 120 15.48 1.28 11.22
C VAL A 120 14.76 -0.06 11.24
N ILE A 121 15.26 -1.06 11.98
CA ILE A 121 14.57 -2.34 12.18
C ILE A 121 13.27 -2.13 12.96
N VAL A 122 13.30 -1.34 14.05
CA VAL A 122 12.10 -1.05 14.86
C VAL A 122 11.03 -0.36 14.00
N ILE A 123 11.42 0.66 13.24
CA ILE A 123 10.50 1.37 12.33
C ILE A 123 9.91 0.40 11.30
N ALA A 124 10.72 -0.45 10.68
CA ALA A 124 10.25 -1.43 9.70
C ALA A 124 9.23 -2.40 10.31
N LYS A 125 9.51 -2.96 11.48
CA LYS A 125 8.59 -3.84 12.21
C LYS A 125 7.27 -3.16 12.58
N MET A 126 7.32 -1.89 12.99
CA MET A 126 6.10 -1.13 13.29
C MET A 126 5.21 -0.98 12.05
N HIS A 127 5.80 -0.69 10.90
CA HIS A 127 5.04 -0.58 9.64
C HIS A 127 4.58 -1.92 9.09
N GLU A 128 5.35 -2.99 9.27
CA GLU A 128 4.95 -4.37 8.95
C GLU A 128 3.70 -4.76 9.73
N HIS A 129 3.75 -4.60 11.07
CA HIS A 129 2.61 -4.89 11.94
C HIS A 129 1.39 -4.02 11.61
N SER A 130 1.58 -2.72 11.36
CA SER A 130 0.49 -1.82 10.99
C SER A 130 -0.16 -2.24 9.67
N SER A 131 0.63 -2.68 8.69
CA SER A 131 0.13 -3.16 7.40
C SER A 131 -0.66 -4.46 7.57
N ALA A 132 -0.16 -5.39 8.38
CA ALA A 132 -0.86 -6.63 8.70
C ALA A 132 -2.23 -6.37 9.37
N CYS A 133 -2.27 -5.47 10.35
CA CYS A 133 -3.51 -5.10 11.04
C CYS A 133 -4.52 -4.43 10.08
N VAL A 134 -4.07 -3.55 9.18
CA VAL A 134 -4.94 -2.93 8.17
C VAL A 134 -5.54 -4.00 7.24
N GLU A 135 -4.76 -5.00 6.81
CA GLU A 135 -5.26 -6.09 5.98
C GLU A 135 -6.25 -6.99 6.73
N GLU A 136 -6.03 -7.24 8.03
CA GLU A 136 -6.97 -7.96 8.88
C GLU A 136 -8.31 -7.22 9.02
N ILE A 137 -8.27 -5.92 9.31
CA ILE A 137 -9.47 -5.07 9.40
C ILE A 137 -10.23 -5.04 8.08
N LYS A 138 -9.54 -5.02 6.93
CA LYS A 138 -10.20 -5.11 5.62
C LYS A 138 -10.93 -6.44 5.46
N ARG A 139 -10.30 -7.56 5.85
CA ARG A 139 -10.88 -8.91 5.77
C ARG A 139 -12.14 -9.03 6.63
N THR A 140 -12.09 -8.57 7.88
CA THR A 140 -13.25 -8.63 8.80
C THR A 140 -14.41 -7.76 8.33
N ASN A 141 -14.14 -6.55 7.83
CA ASN A 141 -15.17 -5.67 7.24
C ASN A 141 -15.77 -6.19 5.93
N SER A 142 -15.10 -7.11 5.23
CA SER A 142 -15.68 -7.82 4.08
C SER A 142 -16.55 -8.99 4.52
N THR A 143 -16.22 -9.71 5.59
CA THR A 143 -17.04 -10.82 6.11
C THR A 143 -18.30 -10.34 6.83
N GLU A 144 -18.28 -9.15 7.45
CA GLU A 144 -19.50 -8.55 8.05
C GLU A 144 -20.50 -8.03 7.00
N ARG A 145 -20.11 -7.95 5.72
CA ARG A 145 -20.99 -7.61 4.59
C ARG A 145 -21.61 -8.82 3.89
N GLU A 146 -21.45 -10.03 4.43
CA GLU A 146 -22.14 -11.24 3.94
C GLU A 146 -23.50 -11.51 4.61
N TYR A 147 -23.95 -10.67 5.57
CA TYR A 147 -25.37 -10.64 5.94
C TYR A 147 -26.16 -9.78 4.93
N ASP A 148 -26.58 -10.44 3.86
CA ASP A 148 -27.52 -9.98 2.85
C ASP A 148 -28.86 -9.61 3.50
N VAL A 149 -29.12 -8.31 3.71
CA VAL A 149 -30.51 -7.81 3.80
C VAL A 149 -30.95 -7.53 2.37
N HIS A 150 -31.33 -8.61 1.68
CA HIS A 150 -31.83 -8.56 0.34
C HIS A 150 -33.15 -7.76 0.28
N LEU A 151 -33.25 -6.90 -0.72
CA LEU A 151 -34.48 -6.20 -1.10
C LEU A 151 -35.64 -7.18 -1.23
N VAL A 152 -36.75 -6.93 -0.53
CA VAL A 152 -38.07 -7.41 -0.96
C VAL A 152 -38.82 -6.28 -1.62
N SER A 153 -38.82 -6.32 -2.95
CA SER A 153 -39.77 -5.63 -3.81
C SER A 153 -41.12 -6.36 -3.76
N GLN A 154 -42.19 -5.55 -3.88
CA GLN A 154 -43.60 -5.92 -4.11
C GLN A 154 -44.38 -6.40 -2.84
N ARG A 155 -45.59 -5.90 -2.56
CA ARG A 155 -46.76 -5.89 -3.45
C ARG A 155 -47.89 -4.95 -2.99
N LYS A 156 -48.51 -4.32 -4.01
CA LYS A 156 -49.94 -4.06 -4.26
C LYS A 156 -50.67 -2.89 -3.55
N ASN A 157 -51.08 -1.95 -4.41
CA ASN A 157 -52.42 -1.34 -4.59
C ASN A 157 -53.10 -0.68 -3.37
N LYS A 158 -53.39 0.64 -3.44
CA LYS A 158 -54.73 1.23 -3.72
C LYS A 158 -55.71 0.88 -2.57
N GLU A 159 -56.10 1.79 -1.67
CA GLU A 159 -57.08 2.86 -1.87
C GLU A 159 -57.19 3.75 -0.61
N GLU A 160 -57.42 5.05 -0.86
CA GLU A 160 -58.28 6.03 -0.17
C GLU A 160 -58.58 6.02 1.36
N ARG A 161 -58.64 7.26 1.89
CA ARG A 161 -59.51 7.76 3.01
C ARG A 161 -59.09 7.28 4.42
N VAL A 162 -59.08 8.05 5.51
CA VAL A 162 -59.79 9.27 5.94
C VAL A 162 -58.93 9.99 7.00
N ASN A 163 -59.04 11.32 6.98
CA ASN A 163 -58.91 12.27 8.08
C ASN A 163 -59.11 11.72 9.51
N SER A 164 -58.25 12.08 10.46
CA SER A 164 -58.60 12.56 11.82
C SER A 164 -57.33 12.77 12.65
N GLN A 165 -57.06 14.04 12.98
CA GLN A 165 -57.11 14.55 14.36
C GLN A 165 -55.93 14.08 15.23
N LYS A 166 -55.01 15.00 15.56
CA LYS A 166 -54.87 15.59 16.91
C LYS A 166 -54.39 14.53 17.91
N MET A 167 -53.20 14.61 18.48
CA MET A 167 -52.74 15.63 19.44
C MET A 167 -51.34 15.15 19.91
N VAL A 168 -50.30 15.99 19.93
CA VAL A 168 -49.79 16.70 21.15
C VAL A 168 -49.16 15.68 22.11
N LYS A 169 -47.94 15.77 22.60
CA LYS A 169 -46.89 16.76 22.87
C LYS A 169 -45.65 15.87 23.22
N GLU A 170 -44.39 16.27 23.27
CA GLU A 170 -43.87 17.45 23.93
C GLU A 170 -42.38 17.59 23.58
N ASN A 171 -41.99 18.83 23.27
CA ASN A 171 -40.78 19.53 23.68
C ASN A 171 -39.48 18.75 23.91
N SER A 172 -38.50 19.05 23.06
CA SER A 172 -37.23 19.59 23.56
C SER A 172 -36.81 20.76 22.67
N LYS A 173 -37.01 21.97 23.18
CA LYS A 173 -36.37 23.17 22.66
C LYS A 173 -34.89 23.09 23.02
N ALA A 174 -34.01 23.14 22.03
CA ALA A 174 -32.66 23.66 22.21
C ALA A 174 -32.19 24.29 20.90
N ASN A 175 -31.97 25.60 20.98
CA ASN A 175 -31.23 26.39 20.01
C ASN A 175 -29.91 25.70 19.66
N LYS A 176 -29.67 25.47 18.37
CA LYS A 176 -28.34 25.60 17.79
C LYS A 176 -28.47 26.43 16.52
N GLU A 177 -28.07 27.68 16.69
CA GLU A 177 -27.16 28.43 15.84
C GLU A 177 -27.20 28.16 14.33
N LYS A 178 -27.21 29.26 13.60
CA LYS A 178 -27.07 29.38 12.15
C LYS A 178 -26.01 28.41 11.60
N ASP A 179 -26.45 27.23 11.19
CA ASP A 179 -25.63 26.36 10.34
C ASP A 179 -25.45 27.09 9.01
N ASN A 180 -24.26 27.67 8.84
CA ASN A 180 -23.74 28.15 7.57
C ASN A 180 -23.69 26.96 6.60
N PHE A 181 -24.81 26.68 5.93
CA PHE A 181 -24.86 25.70 4.87
C PHE A 181 -23.96 26.17 3.71
N GLN A 182 -22.73 25.67 3.67
CA GLN A 182 -21.74 25.97 2.62
C GLN A 182 -21.99 25.18 1.31
N GLY A 183 -23.09 24.44 1.23
CA GLY A 183 -23.47 23.69 0.03
C GLY A 183 -24.21 24.53 -1.01
N ARG A 184 -24.19 24.04 -2.26
CA ARG A 184 -24.98 24.61 -3.36
C ARG A 184 -26.43 24.15 -3.26
N CYS A 185 -27.38 25.08 -3.21
CA CYS A 185 -28.81 24.77 -3.24
C CYS A 185 -29.20 24.11 -4.56
N TYR A 186 -29.76 22.90 -4.51
CA TYR A 186 -30.17 22.16 -5.71
C TYR A 186 -31.38 22.76 -6.45
N ARG A 187 -32.05 23.77 -5.89
CA ARG A 187 -33.19 24.44 -6.54
C ARG A 187 -32.78 25.70 -7.31
N CYS A 188 -31.92 26.56 -6.75
CA CYS A 188 -31.49 27.80 -7.40
C CYS A 188 -30.02 27.82 -7.83
N GLY A 189 -29.16 26.97 -7.27
CA GLY A 189 -27.74 26.96 -7.58
C GLY A 189 -26.89 27.91 -6.74
N GLU A 190 -27.51 28.69 -5.84
CA GLU A 190 -26.82 29.59 -4.92
C GLU A 190 -26.32 28.85 -3.67
N PHE A 191 -25.24 29.36 -3.09
CA PHE A 191 -24.67 28.85 -1.85
C PHE A 191 -25.34 29.50 -0.62
N GLY A 192 -25.13 28.93 0.57
CA GLY A 192 -25.53 29.58 1.82
C GLY A 192 -26.94 29.25 2.34
N HIS A 193 -27.72 28.39 1.66
CA HIS A 193 -29.03 27.96 2.15
C HIS A 193 -29.49 26.57 1.66
N TYR A 194 -30.27 25.89 2.49
CA TYR A 194 -30.95 24.65 2.13
C TYR A 194 -32.13 24.90 1.18
N ALA A 195 -32.50 23.90 0.37
CA ALA A 195 -33.60 23.99 -0.58
C ALA A 195 -34.99 24.29 0.02
N ASN A 196 -35.16 24.11 1.33
CA ASN A 196 -36.41 24.45 2.04
C ASN A 196 -36.42 25.90 2.57
N PHE A 197 -35.38 26.68 2.31
CA PHE A 197 -35.30 28.10 2.68
C PHE A 197 -36.41 28.90 1.98
N LYS A 198 -37.26 29.57 2.75
CA LYS A 198 -38.43 30.31 2.23
C LYS A 198 -38.07 31.42 1.23
N GLY A 199 -36.84 31.96 1.33
CA GLY A 199 -36.32 32.98 0.40
C GLY A 199 -35.61 32.42 -0.83
N CYS A 200 -35.59 31.09 -1.04
CA CYS A 200 -34.95 30.51 -2.20
C CYS A 200 -35.69 30.89 -3.49
N VAL A 201 -35.02 31.57 -4.41
CA VAL A 201 -35.56 31.94 -5.74
C VAL A 201 -36.03 30.70 -6.51
N GLY A 202 -35.31 29.59 -6.37
CA GLY A 202 -35.61 28.31 -7.00
C GLY A 202 -36.90 27.66 -6.47
N TRP A 203 -37.39 28.03 -5.29
CA TRP A 203 -38.60 27.47 -4.69
C TRP A 203 -39.85 27.79 -5.51
N LYS A 204 -39.98 29.05 -5.97
CA LYS A 204 -41.11 29.52 -6.79
C LYS A 204 -40.83 29.46 -8.30
N ALA A 205 -39.60 29.17 -8.70
CA ALA A 205 -39.22 29.09 -10.10
C ALA A 205 -39.82 27.87 -10.81
N SER A 206 -40.09 28.04 -12.11
CA SER A 206 -40.46 26.95 -13.02
C SER A 206 -39.36 26.76 -14.05
N CYS A 207 -38.87 25.53 -14.17
CA CYS A 207 -37.76 25.20 -15.06
C CYS A 207 -38.20 25.23 -16.53
N LYS A 208 -37.56 26.06 -17.36
CA LYS A 208 -37.89 26.15 -18.80
C LYS A 208 -37.49 24.90 -19.58
N LYS A 209 -36.52 24.12 -19.10
CA LYS A 209 -36.07 22.87 -19.74
C LYS A 209 -37.05 21.72 -19.55
N CYS A 210 -37.67 21.59 -18.37
CA CYS A 210 -38.51 20.43 -18.05
C CYS A 210 -39.95 20.75 -17.64
N GLY A 211 -40.31 22.02 -17.53
CA GLY A 211 -41.64 22.50 -17.15
C GLY A 211 -42.01 22.33 -15.67
N LYS A 212 -41.18 21.66 -14.85
CA LYS A 212 -41.48 21.43 -13.43
C LYS A 212 -41.14 22.65 -12.56
N LYS A 213 -41.96 22.86 -11.52
CA LYS A 213 -41.74 23.87 -10.47
C LYS A 213 -40.61 23.46 -9.52
N ALA A 214 -40.19 24.37 -8.66
CA ALA A 214 -39.22 24.15 -7.58
C ALA A 214 -37.75 23.99 -8.01
N HIS A 215 -37.36 24.42 -9.22
CA HIS A 215 -35.96 24.65 -9.59
C HIS A 215 -35.84 25.57 -10.82
N VAL A 216 -34.66 26.18 -11.00
CA VAL A 216 -34.30 26.93 -12.22
C VAL A 216 -33.71 26.02 -13.30
N THR A 217 -33.72 26.48 -14.55
CA THR A 217 -33.18 25.73 -15.71
C THR A 217 -31.75 25.25 -15.49
N PHE A 218 -30.90 26.07 -14.85
CA PHE A 218 -29.50 25.74 -14.56
C PHE A 218 -29.33 24.53 -13.62
N CYS A 219 -30.28 24.31 -12.70
CA CYS A 219 -30.26 23.18 -11.76
C CYS A 219 -31.07 21.97 -12.25
N CYS A 220 -31.48 21.97 -13.52
CA CYS A 220 -32.30 20.90 -14.07
C CYS A 220 -31.46 19.64 -14.32
N ARG A 221 -31.76 18.56 -13.60
CA ARG A 221 -31.10 17.26 -13.75
C ARG A 221 -31.73 16.36 -14.84
N ARG A 222 -32.68 16.86 -15.62
CA ARG A 222 -33.26 16.12 -16.76
C ARG A 222 -32.38 16.28 -17.99
N ALA A 223 -32.11 15.18 -18.69
CA ALA A 223 -31.44 15.17 -19.99
C ALA A 223 -32.25 15.96 -21.04
N ASP A 224 -31.59 16.55 -22.03
CA ASP A 224 -32.25 17.31 -23.10
C ASP A 224 -33.22 16.44 -23.89
N ILE A 225 -34.49 16.84 -23.92
CA ILE A 225 -35.50 16.22 -24.78
C ILE A 225 -35.33 16.85 -26.17
N LYS A 226 -34.61 16.18 -27.07
CA LYS A 226 -34.60 16.55 -28.50
C LYS A 226 -36.05 16.42 -29.02
N LYS A 227 -36.72 17.54 -29.30
CA LYS A 227 -38.04 17.53 -29.95
C LYS A 227 -37.88 16.94 -31.36
N LYS A 228 -38.45 15.77 -31.63
CA LYS A 228 -38.62 15.27 -32.99
C LYS A 228 -39.55 16.23 -33.74
N LYS A 229 -39.10 16.79 -34.87
CA LYS A 229 -39.95 17.47 -35.85
C LYS A 229 -40.93 16.41 -36.39
N VAL A 230 -42.22 16.63 -36.20
CA VAL A 230 -43.26 15.90 -36.91
C VAL A 230 -43.42 16.60 -38.26
N GLN A 231 -43.17 15.89 -39.36
CA GLN A 231 -43.53 16.36 -40.71
C GLN A 231 -44.98 15.96 -40.97
N GLU A 232 -45.79 16.95 -41.28
CA GLU A 232 -47.17 16.85 -41.72
C GLU A 232 -47.18 16.36 -43.18
N ILE A 233 -47.88 15.26 -43.47
CA ILE A 233 -48.05 14.72 -44.82
C ILE A 233 -49.41 15.20 -45.31
N SER A 234 -49.42 16.05 -46.33
CA SER A 234 -50.60 16.45 -47.08
C SER A 234 -50.96 15.35 -48.09
N LEU A 235 -52.18 14.80 -47.97
CA LEU A 235 -52.81 13.97 -48.99
C LEU A 235 -53.24 14.87 -50.16
N VAL A 236 -52.82 14.50 -51.37
CA VAL A 236 -53.35 15.07 -52.62
C VAL A 236 -53.97 13.91 -53.37
N ASP A 237 -55.30 13.93 -53.46
CA ASP A 237 -56.07 13.13 -54.41
C ASP A 237 -55.93 13.79 -55.78
N GLU A 238 -55.57 13.04 -56.82
CA GLU A 238 -55.81 13.47 -58.21
C GLU A 238 -56.04 12.26 -59.14
N ASP A 239 -57.10 12.42 -59.92
CA ASP A 239 -57.86 11.44 -60.67
C ASP A 239 -57.17 10.92 -61.96
N LEU A 240 -57.61 9.74 -62.39
CA LEU A 240 -57.42 9.17 -63.73
C LEU A 240 -58.15 9.99 -64.80
N PRO A 241 -57.61 10.09 -66.03
CA PRO A 241 -58.45 10.26 -67.21
C PRO A 241 -58.31 9.08 -68.22
N ASP A 242 -59.39 8.89 -68.98
CA ASP A 242 -59.59 7.90 -70.08
C ASP A 242 -58.52 7.94 -71.20
#